data_AF-A0A7L8AF82-F1
#
_entry.id   AF-A0A7L8AF82-F1
#
_cell.length_a   1.000
_cell.length_b   1.000
_cell.length_c   1.000
_cell.angle_alpha   90.00
_cell.angle_beta   90.00
_cell.angle_gamma   90.00
#
_symmetry.space_group_name_H-M   'P 1'
#
loop_
_entity.id
_entity.type
_entity.pdbx_description
1 polymer ?
#
loop_
_entity_poly.entity_id
_entity_poly.type
_entity_poly.pdbx_seq_one_letter_code
_entity_poly.pdbx_strand_id
1 'polypeptide(L)'
;MMFQNKKFTKQEKVVAELIAFGFSEKEIAVKLFIAESTVHTHAKNIRKKINARSAVDVARFYIVENPAKFFATVLFLILQNFMVFTSTDFDGKIFRAGRKSQKIRKYEII
;
A
#
# COMPACT_ATOMS: atom_id res chain seq x y z
N MET A 1 -14.55 -16.33 -17.25
CA MET A 1 -13.22 -16.99 -17.31
C MET A 1 -13.00 -17.65 -15.96
N MET A 2 -13.08 -18.99 -15.90
CA MET A 2 -12.98 -19.77 -14.66
C MET A 2 -11.52 -19.79 -14.19
N PHE A 3 -11.23 -19.18 -13.05
CA PHE A 3 -9.90 -19.25 -12.45
C PHE A 3 -9.70 -20.65 -11.86
N GLN A 4 -8.83 -21.42 -12.50
CA GLN A 4 -8.54 -22.81 -12.17
C GLN A 4 -8.04 -22.98 -10.73
N ASN A 5 -8.44 -24.10 -10.12
CA ASN A 5 -8.14 -24.54 -8.76
C ASN A 5 -6.66 -24.92 -8.59
N LYS A 6 -5.75 -23.96 -8.77
CA LYS A 6 -4.30 -24.17 -8.70
C LYS A 6 -3.82 -23.89 -7.28
N LYS A 7 -3.50 -24.96 -6.55
CA LYS A 7 -2.89 -24.86 -5.22
C LYS A 7 -1.51 -24.19 -5.32
N PHE A 8 -1.42 -22.96 -4.83
CA PHE A 8 -0.15 -22.29 -4.55
C PHE A 8 0.57 -22.93 -3.37
N THR A 9 1.90 -22.94 -3.41
CA THR A 9 2.72 -23.28 -2.23
C THR A 9 2.55 -22.21 -1.16
N LYS A 10 2.94 -22.52 0.09
CA LYS A 10 2.86 -21.57 1.21
C LYS A 10 3.58 -20.25 0.89
N GLN A 11 4.78 -20.33 0.30
CA GLN A 11 5.56 -19.16 -0.09
C GLN A 11 4.91 -18.38 -1.24
N GLU A 12 4.37 -19.06 -2.24
CA GLU A 12 3.68 -18.41 -3.36
C GLU A 12 2.42 -17.66 -2.91
N LYS A 13 1.68 -18.19 -1.93
CA LYS A 13 0.52 -17.49 -1.35
C LYS A 13 0.93 -16.18 -0.69
N VAL A 14 1.99 -16.21 0.11
CA VAL A 14 2.48 -15.02 0.81
C VAL A 14 2.96 -13.96 -0.19
N VAL A 15 3.70 -14.37 -1.23
CA VAL A 15 4.14 -13.45 -2.28
C VAL A 15 2.95 -12.90 -3.07
N ALA A 16 1.96 -13.73 -3.44
CA ALA A 16 0.77 -13.29 -4.15
C ALA A 16 -0.06 -12.29 -3.34
N GLU A 17 -0.19 -12.51 -2.04
CA GLU A 17 -0.85 -11.60 -1.11
C GLU A 17 -0.16 -10.24 -1.06
N LEU A 18 1.17 -10.20 -0.90
CA LEU A 18 1.91 -8.95 -0.90
C LEU A 18 1.85 -8.21 -2.24
N ILE A 19 1.84 -8.94 -3.37
CA ILE A 19 1.61 -8.36 -4.69
C ILE A 19 0.19 -7.75 -4.78
N ALA A 20 -0.82 -8.44 -4.24
CA ALA A 20 -2.20 -7.95 -4.22
C ALA A 20 -2.36 -6.67 -3.38
N PHE A 21 -1.57 -6.52 -2.32
CA PHE A 21 -1.48 -5.29 -1.53
C PHE A 21 -0.69 -4.16 -2.21
N GLY A 22 -0.09 -4.41 -3.38
CA GLY A 22 0.63 -3.40 -4.15
C GLY A 22 2.10 -3.21 -3.75
N PHE A 23 2.68 -4.12 -2.96
CA PHE A 23 4.11 -4.06 -2.65
C PHE A 23 4.96 -4.37 -3.89
N SER A 24 6.05 -3.62 -4.06
CA SER A 24 7.08 -3.88 -5.06
C SER A 24 7.90 -5.13 -4.73
N GLU A 25 8.53 -5.75 -5.72
CA GLU A 25 9.37 -6.95 -5.53
C GLU A 25 10.50 -6.70 -4.50
N LYS A 26 11.01 -5.44 -4.42
CA LYS A 26 11.98 -4.98 -3.43
C LYS A 26 11.43 -4.96 -2.01
N GLU A 27 10.25 -4.40 -1.81
CA GLU A 27 9.61 -4.34 -0.49
C GLU A 27 9.23 -5.74 0.01
N ILE A 28 8.81 -6.61 -0.91
CA ILE A 28 8.51 -8.01 -0.60
C ILE A 28 9.78 -8.75 -0.16
N ALA A 29 10.90 -8.52 -0.85
CA ALA A 29 12.19 -9.10 -0.50
C ALA A 29 12.61 -8.72 0.93
N VAL A 30 12.48 -7.43 1.28
CA VAL A 30 12.75 -6.93 2.64
C VAL A 30 11.81 -7.55 3.67
N LYS A 31 10.50 -7.63 3.39
CA LYS A 31 9.52 -8.19 4.32
C LYS A 31 9.69 -9.67 4.59
N LEU A 32 10.10 -10.43 3.57
CA LEU A 32 10.27 -11.88 3.66
C LEU A 32 11.71 -12.30 3.99
N PHE A 33 12.63 -11.34 4.13
CA PHE A 33 14.06 -11.59 4.35
C PHE A 33 14.67 -12.54 3.29
N ILE A 34 14.30 -12.36 2.03
CA ILE A 34 14.78 -13.16 0.88
C ILE A 34 15.34 -12.25 -0.21
N ALA A 35 16.10 -12.82 -1.14
CA ALA A 35 16.63 -12.07 -2.28
C ALA A 35 15.53 -11.61 -3.24
N GLU A 36 15.69 -10.42 -3.82
CA GLU A 36 14.77 -9.86 -4.84
C GLU A 36 14.60 -10.78 -6.05
N SER A 37 15.68 -11.45 -6.49
CA SER A 37 15.65 -12.45 -7.57
C SER A 37 14.75 -13.65 -7.27
N THR A 38 14.68 -14.06 -5.99
CA THR A 38 13.81 -15.14 -5.52
C THR A 38 12.35 -14.70 -5.56
N VAL A 39 12.05 -13.47 -5.13
CA VAL A 39 10.71 -12.87 -5.24
C VAL A 39 10.28 -12.79 -6.70
N HIS A 40 11.15 -12.32 -7.58
CA HIS A 40 10.89 -12.23 -9.03
C HIS A 40 10.53 -13.60 -9.61
N THR A 41 11.25 -14.65 -9.20
CA THR A 41 10.99 -16.03 -9.62
C THR A 41 9.64 -16.54 -9.10
N HIS A 42 9.32 -16.31 -7.83
CA HIS A 42 8.00 -16.65 -7.27
C HIS A 42 6.88 -15.92 -8.00
N ALA A 43 7.01 -14.61 -8.23
CA ALA A 43 6.04 -13.79 -8.96
C ALA A 43 5.82 -14.31 -10.40
N LYS A 44 6.90 -14.67 -11.11
CA LYS A 44 6.83 -15.28 -12.44
C LYS A 44 6.07 -16.63 -12.42
N ASN A 45 6.37 -17.48 -11.46
CA ASN A 45 5.70 -18.78 -11.30
C ASN A 45 4.22 -18.64 -10.95
N ILE A 46 3.88 -17.69 -10.08
CA ILE A 46 2.51 -17.32 -9.74
C ILE A 46 1.77 -16.87 -11.01
N ARG A 47 2.30 -15.89 -11.74
CA ARG A 47 1.70 -15.39 -12.99
C ARG A 47 1.45 -16.52 -14.00
N LYS A 48 2.43 -17.42 -14.19
CA LYS A 48 2.30 -18.61 -15.05
C LYS A 48 1.23 -19.59 -14.54
N LYS A 49 1.07 -19.72 -13.22
CA LYS A 49 0.08 -20.60 -12.61
C LYS A 49 -1.35 -20.12 -12.88
N ILE A 50 -1.63 -18.83 -12.64
CA ILE A 50 -2.97 -18.26 -12.84
C ILE A 50 -3.22 -17.71 -14.24
N ASN A 51 -2.26 -17.88 -15.16
CA ASN A 51 -2.31 -17.32 -16.52
C ASN A 51 -2.56 -15.80 -16.53
N ALA A 52 -1.96 -15.11 -15.56
CA ALA A 52 -2.05 -13.67 -15.41
C ALA A 52 -1.05 -12.97 -16.34
N ARG A 53 -1.48 -11.86 -16.95
CA ARG A 53 -0.61 -11.02 -17.78
C ARG A 53 -0.03 -9.86 -16.98
N SER A 54 -0.75 -9.40 -15.96
CA SER A 54 -0.35 -8.28 -15.13
C SER A 54 -0.45 -8.59 -13.63
N ALA A 55 0.26 -7.80 -12.81
CA ALA A 55 0.09 -7.80 -11.36
C ALA A 55 -1.37 -7.53 -10.94
N VAL A 56 -2.10 -6.75 -11.75
CA VAL A 56 -3.53 -6.45 -11.55
C VAL A 56 -4.39 -7.72 -11.61
N ASP A 57 -4.08 -8.66 -12.50
CA ASP A 57 -4.80 -9.93 -12.59
C ASP A 57 -4.56 -10.79 -11.33
N VAL A 58 -3.35 -10.73 -10.77
CA VAL A 58 -3.00 -11.39 -9.50
C VAL A 58 -3.80 -10.80 -8.34
N ALA A 59 -3.88 -9.46 -8.27
CA ALA A 59 -4.64 -8.75 -7.26
C ALA A 59 -6.15 -9.08 -7.36
N ARG A 60 -6.70 -9.07 -8.57
CA ARG A 60 -8.10 -9.45 -8.82
C ARG A 60 -8.37 -10.88 -8.36
N PHE A 61 -7.48 -11.81 -8.70
CA PHE A 61 -7.61 -13.20 -8.27
C PHE A 61 -7.65 -13.32 -6.74
N TYR A 62 -6.75 -12.62 -6.04
CA TYR A 62 -6.69 -12.65 -4.58
C TYR A 62 -7.96 -12.10 -3.91
N ILE A 63 -8.48 -10.97 -4.40
CA ILE A 63 -9.71 -10.35 -3.88
C ILE A 63 -10.93 -11.28 -4.08
N VAL A 64 -11.02 -11.93 -5.24
CA VAL A 64 -12.10 -12.87 -5.54
C VAL A 64 -11.99 -14.16 -4.70
N GLU A 65 -10.78 -14.62 -4.40
CA GLU A 65 -10.56 -15.83 -3.59
C GLU A 65 -10.88 -15.60 -2.10
N ASN A 66 -10.68 -14.39 -1.57
CA ASN A 66 -10.91 -14.07 -0.14
C ASN A 66 -11.55 -12.68 0.10
N PRO A 67 -12.83 -12.47 -0.27
CA PRO A 67 -13.48 -11.18 -0.10
C PRO A 67 -13.61 -10.77 1.38
N ALA A 68 -13.89 -11.72 2.28
CA ALA A 68 -14.12 -11.44 3.70
C ALA A 68 -12.89 -10.83 4.40
N LYS A 69 -11.68 -11.28 4.05
CA LYS A 69 -10.45 -10.73 4.64
C LYS A 69 -10.21 -9.29 4.21
N PHE A 70 -10.43 -9.00 2.94
CA PHE A 70 -10.29 -7.65 2.40
C PHE A 70 -11.22 -6.65 3.11
N PHE A 71 -12.52 -6.97 3.20
CA PHE A 71 -13.48 -6.09 3.86
C PHE A 71 -13.22 -5.96 5.35
N ALA A 72 -12.82 -7.04 6.04
CA ALA A 72 -12.47 -6.98 7.45
C ALA A 72 -11.25 -6.07 7.69
N THR A 73 -10.21 -6.13 6.85
CA THR A 73 -9.04 -5.24 6.97
C THR A 73 -9.41 -3.79 6.69
N VAL A 74 -10.21 -3.51 5.66
CA VAL A 74 -10.67 -2.16 5.34
C VAL A 74 -11.54 -1.59 6.46
N LEU A 75 -12.49 -2.37 6.97
CA LEU A 75 -13.33 -2.01 8.11
C LEU A 75 -12.47 -1.73 9.35
N PHE A 76 -11.49 -2.58 9.63
CA PHE A 76 -10.55 -2.38 10.74
C PHE A 76 -9.75 -1.08 10.59
N LEU A 77 -9.21 -0.79 9.40
CA LEU A 77 -8.49 0.47 9.15
C LEU A 77 -9.39 1.70 9.31
N ILE A 78 -10.64 1.64 8.86
CA ILE A 78 -11.61 2.73 9.05
C ILE A 78 -11.90 2.92 10.54
N LEU A 79 -12.08 1.84 11.30
CA LEU A 79 -12.29 1.89 12.75
C LEU A 79 -11.05 2.44 13.50
N GLN A 80 -9.84 2.06 13.10
CA GLN A 80 -8.59 2.60 13.64
C GLN A 80 -8.50 4.12 13.42
N ASN A 81 -8.79 4.60 12.21
CA ASN A 81 -8.79 6.04 11.90
C ASN A 81 -9.92 6.79 12.64
N PHE A 82 -11.08 6.15 12.83
CA PHE A 82 -12.19 6.72 13.58
C PHE A 82 -11.84 6.95 15.06
N MET A 83 -11.14 6.00 15.69
CA MET A 83 -10.68 6.13 17.08
C MET A 83 -9.63 7.24 17.26
N VAL A 84 -8.73 7.42 16.28
CA VAL A 84 -7.76 8.53 16.26
C VAL A 84 -8.46 9.90 16.06
N PHE A 85 -9.51 9.95 15.25
CA PHE A 85 -10.32 11.16 15.06
C PHE A 85 -11.09 11.58 16.32
N THR A 86 -11.58 10.62 17.13
CA THR A 86 -12.27 10.95 18.39
C THR A 86 -11.34 11.34 19.54
N SER A 87 -10.03 11.09 19.42
CA SER A 87 -9.03 11.36 20.47
C SER A 87 -8.14 12.56 20.19
N THR A 88 -8.29 13.18 19.02
CA THR A 88 -7.71 14.50 18.75
C THR A 88 -8.83 15.52 18.94
N ASP A 89 -8.84 16.18 20.10
CA ASP A 89 -9.48 17.49 20.18
C ASP A 89 -8.91 18.30 19.01
N PHE A 90 -9.73 18.55 18.00
CA PHE A 90 -9.37 19.29 16.80
C PHE A 90 -9.20 20.76 17.20
N ASP A 91 -8.11 21.05 17.89
CA ASP A 91 -7.68 22.41 18.21
C ASP A 91 -7.01 22.94 16.93
N GLY A 92 -7.88 23.22 15.95
CA GLY A 92 -7.54 23.75 14.62
C GLY A 92 -6.94 25.14 14.73
N LYS A 93 -5.73 25.24 15.29
CA LYS A 93 -4.92 26.45 15.20
C LYS A 93 -4.37 26.52 13.79
N ILE A 94 -5.15 27.20 12.95
CA ILE A 94 -4.77 27.70 11.63
C ILE A 94 -3.29 28.11 11.69
N PHE A 95 -2.47 27.41 10.92
CA PHE A 95 -1.06 27.71 10.73
C PHE A 95 -0.95 29.17 10.27
N ARG A 96 -0.64 30.09 11.19
CA ARG A 96 -0.44 31.51 10.86
C ARG A 96 0.77 31.57 9.93
N ALA A 97 0.51 31.82 8.66
CA ALA A 97 1.51 32.13 7.66
C ALA A 97 2.48 33.18 8.23
N GLY A 98 3.76 32.81 8.33
CA GLY A 98 4.80 33.72 8.81
C GLY A 98 4.81 34.98 7.95
N ARG A 99 4.60 36.14 8.58
CA ARG A 99 4.87 37.43 7.94
C ARG A 99 6.35 37.45 7.57
N LYS A 100 6.66 37.33 6.27
CA LYS A 100 7.99 37.64 5.77
C LYS A 100 8.29 39.09 6.13
N SER A 101 9.22 39.28 7.07
CA SER A 101 9.90 40.56 7.27
C SER A 101 10.70 40.82 6.00
N GLN A 102 10.31 41.83 5.22
CA GLN A 102 11.08 42.23 4.05
C GLN A 102 11.18 43.74 3.92
N LYS A 103 12.39 44.21 4.25
CA LYS A 103 13.12 45.39 3.77
C LYS A 103 12.60 46.78 4.17
N ILE A 104 13.25 47.31 5.20
CA ILE A 104 13.50 48.75 5.36
C ILE A 104 14.33 49.22 4.15
N ARG A 105 13.75 50.00 3.24
CA ARG A 105 14.53 50.92 2.38
C ARG A 105 14.47 52.30 3.02
N LYS A 106 15.62 52.71 3.54
CA LYS A 106 15.84 53.99 4.19
C LYS A 106 16.38 54.96 3.14
N TYR A 107 15.52 55.74 2.49
CA TYR A 107 15.91 56.98 1.81
C TYR A 107 14.68 57.89 1.73
N GLU A 108 14.65 58.98 2.48
CA GLU A 108 14.42 60.32 1.93
C GLU A 108 15.26 61.29 2.75
N ILE A 109 16.18 61.92 2.04
CA ILE A 109 16.85 63.18 2.38
C ILE A 109 15.88 64.25 1.91
N ILE A 110 15.35 65.10 2.80
CA ILE A 110 15.36 66.58 2.71
C ILE A 110 15.29 67.09 4.16
#